data_AF-A0A973SXE6-F1
#
_entry.id   AF-A0A973SXE6-F1
#
_cell.length_a   1.000
_cell.length_b   1.000
_cell.length_c   1.000
_cell.angle_alpha   90.00
_cell.angle_beta   90.00
_cell.angle_gamma   90.00
#
_symmetry.space_group_name_H-M   'P 1'
#
loop_
_entity.id
_entity.type
_entity.pdbx_description
1 polymer ?
#
loop_
_entity_poly.entity_id
_entity_poly.type
_entity_poly.pdbx_seq_one_letter_code
_entity_poly.pdbx_strand_id
1 'polypeptide(L)'
;MTGLSWWQAVLVAVPLPLIGIGGAVGGFIGGTAAAANATLARRNRFGAGITALSMTVVSLFAYGGYFAVAGALHSAFSSHHTSAPLDGPIVVTTTPSPTPYRTPQLVQPWKPVPPGVIPNQPRVVTATGAQLTWPAYDNTTGDPRYDVARYEVYRIAFGHSPSASPGTLIGSVPGDRTAYADTGAPARTGPRDGIYTYLIGVRTKGGRLIEGTPVDLQLPMPGRTEIAIPATAAATIASGRPNAPAAPVLAQHFDANLEIGPDEDLGLGNTRMVFGFGPLAALPNGASLVEAHLSVWRTSGGNYPDQYTLYALRRSFTGPQVTWRRASKGAAWNRPGGDYGAPTGRVLPSTEPGTLRSDFDATAAVRGWLRDPRSEHGLLLRADTESVRTAPLLNGFYVPVGGAYPTYPAWDSPELTLTYTTTPPPPAFP
;
A
#
# COMPACT_ATOMS: atom_id res chain seq x y z
N MET A 1 27.70 17.37 -41.16
CA MET A 1 28.91 16.60 -40.75
C MET A 1 29.97 16.53 -41.86
N THR A 2 29.74 17.12 -43.03
CA THR A 2 30.73 17.24 -44.10
C THR A 2 31.91 18.11 -43.65
N GLY A 3 33.14 17.62 -43.79
CA GLY A 3 34.37 18.35 -43.48
C GLY A 3 34.92 18.22 -42.06
N LEU A 4 34.38 17.33 -41.21
CA LEU A 4 34.94 17.01 -39.89
C LEU A 4 35.69 15.68 -39.92
N SER A 5 36.78 15.55 -39.16
CA SER A 5 37.38 14.25 -38.91
C SER A 5 36.43 13.39 -38.07
N TRP A 6 36.60 12.06 -38.11
CA TRP A 6 35.72 11.13 -37.41
C TRP A 6 35.66 11.43 -35.90
N TRP A 7 36.80 11.71 -35.25
CA TRP A 7 36.86 11.98 -33.81
C TRP A 7 36.21 13.33 -33.45
N GLN A 8 36.30 14.33 -34.34
CA GLN A 8 35.60 15.60 -34.16
C GLN A 8 34.09 15.43 -34.25
N ALA A 9 33.61 14.61 -35.18
CA ALA A 9 32.19 14.30 -35.31
C ALA A 9 31.65 13.60 -34.04
N VAL A 10 32.42 12.67 -33.47
CA VAL A 10 32.09 12.01 -32.21
C VAL A 10 31.97 13.04 -31.08
N LEU A 11 32.97 13.91 -30.89
CA LEU A 11 32.95 14.91 -29.80
C LEU A 11 31.86 15.99 -29.96
N VAL A 12 31.43 16.30 -31.19
CA VAL A 12 30.26 17.17 -31.43
C VAL A 12 28.96 16.49 -30.99
N ALA A 13 28.88 15.16 -31.09
CA ALA A 13 27.69 14.40 -30.73
C ALA A 13 27.56 14.11 -29.22
N VAL A 14 28.65 14.16 -28.45
CA VAL A 14 28.67 13.87 -27.00
C VAL A 14 27.59 14.60 -26.17
N PRO A 15 27.30 15.90 -26.38
CA PRO A 15 26.25 16.59 -25.62
C PRO A 15 24.82 16.39 -26.15
N LEU A 16 24.62 15.76 -27.33
CA LEU A 16 23.29 15.60 -27.93
C LEU A 16 22.31 14.71 -27.13
N PRO A 17 22.73 13.68 -26.36
CA PRO A 17 21.82 12.92 -25.50
C PRO A 17 21.06 13.79 -24.48
N LEU A 18 21.60 14.95 -24.07
CA LEU A 18 20.91 15.90 -23.20
C LEU A 18 19.59 16.40 -23.81
N ILE A 19 19.48 16.43 -25.14
CA ILE A 19 18.26 16.82 -25.85
C ILE A 19 17.12 15.84 -25.56
N GLY A 20 17.42 14.54 -25.50
CA GLY A 20 16.42 13.51 -25.23
C GLY A 20 16.07 13.38 -23.75
N ILE A 21 17.05 13.58 -22.86
CA ILE A 21 16.91 13.31 -21.43
C ILE A 21 16.33 14.52 -20.66
N GLY A 22 16.59 15.75 -21.10
CA GLY A 22 16.34 16.95 -20.29
C GLY A 22 15.23 17.88 -20.76
N GLY A 23 14.39 17.46 -21.71
CA GLY A 23 13.31 18.30 -22.25
C GLY A 23 13.84 19.63 -22.80
N ALA A 24 13.15 20.74 -22.52
CA ALA A 24 13.55 22.07 -23.02
C ALA A 24 14.91 22.54 -22.47
N VAL A 25 15.22 22.24 -21.20
CA VAL A 25 16.48 22.65 -20.54
C VAL A 25 17.66 21.85 -21.09
N GLY A 26 17.52 20.53 -21.17
CA GLY A 26 18.54 19.67 -21.77
C GLY A 26 18.71 19.90 -23.28
N GLY A 27 17.61 20.23 -23.98
CA GLY A 27 17.61 20.64 -25.38
C GLY A 27 18.46 21.89 -25.63
N PHE A 28 18.27 22.92 -24.81
CA PHE A 28 19.04 24.17 -24.92
C PHE A 28 20.52 23.97 -24.58
N ILE A 29 20.84 23.31 -23.46
CA ILE A 29 22.22 23.09 -23.02
C ILE A 29 22.97 22.14 -23.97
N GLY A 30 22.33 21.02 -24.35
CA GLY A 30 22.90 20.05 -25.29
C GLY A 30 23.13 20.64 -26.69
N GLY A 31 22.15 21.40 -27.20
CA GLY A 31 22.24 22.04 -28.51
C GLY A 31 23.33 23.12 -28.57
N THR A 32 23.43 23.97 -27.56
CA THR A 32 24.46 25.02 -27.48
C THR A 32 25.86 24.43 -27.34
N ALA A 33 26.04 23.40 -26.53
CA ALA A 33 27.32 22.69 -26.38
C ALA A 33 27.73 21.97 -27.68
N ALA A 34 26.80 21.33 -28.37
CA ALA A 34 27.06 20.70 -29.67
C ALA A 34 27.49 21.75 -30.71
N ALA A 35 26.83 22.91 -30.76
CA ALA A 35 27.18 24.01 -31.65
C ALA A 35 28.55 24.61 -31.32
N ALA A 36 28.89 24.75 -30.04
CA ALA A 36 30.20 25.21 -29.59
C ALA A 36 31.31 24.23 -30.00
N ASN A 37 31.10 22.92 -29.80
CA ASN A 37 32.03 21.88 -30.26
C ASN A 37 32.19 21.88 -31.77
N ALA A 38 31.11 22.06 -32.53
CA ALA A 38 31.18 22.14 -34.00
C ALA A 38 31.98 23.36 -34.46
N THR A 39 31.86 24.49 -33.75
CA THR A 39 32.61 25.72 -34.04
C THR A 39 34.09 25.57 -33.72
N LEU A 40 34.44 24.94 -32.58
CA LEU A 40 35.82 24.62 -32.20
C LEU A 40 36.47 23.69 -33.22
N ALA A 41 35.77 22.63 -33.63
CA ALA A 41 36.26 21.66 -34.59
C ALA A 41 36.53 22.28 -35.97
N ARG A 42 35.67 23.21 -36.43
CA ARG A 42 35.85 23.91 -37.72
C ARG A 42 36.98 24.95 -37.69
N ARG A 43 37.24 25.58 -36.53
CA ARG A 43 38.30 26.60 -36.41
C ARG A 43 39.70 25.98 -36.34
N ASN A 44 39.85 24.82 -35.70
CA ASN A 44 41.09 24.01 -35.59
C ASN A 44 42.40 24.82 -35.44
N ARG A 45 42.39 25.89 -34.62
CA ARG A 45 43.53 26.83 -34.51
C ARG A 45 44.66 26.36 -33.60
N PHE A 46 44.45 25.30 -32.83
CA PHE A 46 45.32 24.92 -31.70
C PHE A 46 45.87 23.49 -31.82
N GLY A 47 45.78 22.87 -33.00
CA GLY A 47 46.16 21.47 -33.20
C GLY A 47 45.15 20.49 -32.61
N ALA A 48 45.27 19.20 -32.97
CA ALA A 48 44.27 18.19 -32.66
C ALA A 48 44.09 17.96 -31.15
N GLY A 49 45.18 17.90 -30.39
CA GLY A 49 45.14 17.62 -28.95
C GLY A 49 44.42 18.70 -28.14
N ILE A 50 44.76 19.98 -28.35
CA ILE A 50 44.13 21.10 -27.64
C ILE A 50 42.67 21.26 -28.07
N THR A 51 42.37 21.02 -29.33
CA THR A 51 40.98 21.06 -29.84
C THR A 51 40.13 19.95 -29.21
N ALA A 52 40.65 18.73 -29.11
CA ALA A 52 39.96 17.62 -28.46
C ALA A 52 39.73 17.89 -26.96
N LEU A 53 40.76 18.37 -26.24
CA LEU A 53 40.63 18.72 -24.83
C LEU A 53 39.56 19.79 -24.61
N SER A 54 39.56 20.83 -25.46
CA SER A 54 38.57 21.92 -25.38
C SER A 54 37.14 21.41 -25.59
N MET A 55 36.92 20.52 -26.56
CA MET A 55 35.59 19.96 -26.83
C MET A 55 35.09 19.01 -25.73
N THR A 56 36.01 18.28 -25.10
CA THR A 56 35.70 17.46 -23.92
C THR A 56 35.30 18.33 -22.74
N VAL A 57 36.03 19.43 -22.48
CA VAL A 57 35.72 20.39 -21.41
C VAL A 57 34.34 21.02 -21.62
N VAL A 58 34.03 21.47 -22.83
CA VAL A 58 32.69 22.00 -23.17
C VAL A 58 31.59 20.96 -22.88
N SER A 59 31.84 19.69 -23.21
CA SER A 59 30.88 18.62 -22.93
C SER A 59 30.68 18.39 -21.43
N LEU A 60 31.77 18.36 -20.65
CA LEU A 60 31.69 18.20 -19.19
C LEU A 60 30.93 19.35 -18.52
N PHE A 61 31.17 20.60 -18.94
CA PHE A 61 30.42 21.75 -18.45
C PHE A 61 28.94 21.69 -18.82
N ALA A 62 28.60 21.17 -19.99
CA ALA A 62 27.20 21.01 -20.41
C ALA A 62 26.45 20.01 -19.51
N TYR A 63 27.04 18.84 -19.24
CA TYR A 63 26.44 17.85 -18.34
C TYR A 63 26.39 18.37 -16.89
N GLY A 64 27.46 18.98 -16.39
CA GLY A 64 27.50 19.56 -15.04
C GLY A 64 26.46 20.67 -14.85
N GLY A 65 26.34 21.59 -15.81
CA GLY A 65 25.35 22.66 -15.79
C GLY A 65 23.92 22.13 -15.86
N TYR A 66 23.66 21.10 -16.68
CA TYR A 66 22.36 20.44 -16.73
C TYR A 66 21.97 19.85 -15.37
N PHE A 67 22.85 19.08 -14.73
CA PHE A 67 22.54 18.48 -13.42
C PHE A 67 22.39 19.51 -12.30
N ALA A 68 23.15 20.62 -12.34
CA ALA A 68 22.97 21.71 -11.39
C ALA A 68 21.59 22.39 -11.52
N VAL A 69 21.15 22.67 -12.75
CA VAL A 69 19.82 23.26 -13.00
C VAL A 69 18.70 22.27 -12.67
N ALA A 70 18.84 21.00 -13.04
CA ALA A 70 17.87 19.97 -12.68
C ALA A 70 17.74 19.80 -11.16
N GLY A 71 18.85 19.83 -10.43
CA GLY A 71 18.87 19.79 -8.97
C GLY A 71 18.21 21.02 -8.32
N ALA A 72 18.47 22.22 -8.85
CA ALA A 72 17.87 23.46 -8.37
C ALA A 72 16.35 23.52 -8.63
N LEU A 73 15.89 23.02 -9.78
CA LEU A 73 14.45 22.92 -10.06
C LEU A 73 13.79 21.91 -9.11
N HIS A 74 14.42 20.74 -8.90
CA HIS A 74 13.91 19.73 -7.98
C HIS A 74 13.78 20.26 -6.54
N SER A 75 14.75 21.04 -6.05
CA SER A 75 14.67 21.65 -4.72
C SER A 75 13.63 22.77 -4.63
N ALA A 76 13.44 23.56 -5.69
CA ALA A 76 12.44 24.63 -5.74
C ALA A 76 11.00 24.08 -5.73
N PHE A 77 10.72 22.99 -6.45
CA PHE A 77 9.41 22.34 -6.45
C PHE A 77 9.12 21.56 -5.16
N SER A 78 10.17 21.16 -4.42
CA SER A 78 10.02 20.49 -3.11
C SER A 78 9.77 21.48 -1.95
N SER A 79 10.00 22.78 -2.15
CA SER A 79 9.92 23.81 -1.10
C SER A 79 8.65 24.67 -1.14
N HIS A 80 7.74 24.47 -2.10
CA HIS A 80 6.47 25.22 -2.22
C HIS A 80 5.24 24.48 -1.65
N HIS A 81 5.38 23.85 -0.48
CA HIS A 81 4.25 23.61 0.41
C HIS A 81 4.21 24.69 1.50
N THR A 82 3.92 25.91 1.08
CA THR A 82 3.56 27.00 1.99
C THR A 82 2.06 27.24 1.85
N SER A 83 1.35 27.05 2.95
CA SER A 83 -0.09 27.27 3.13
C SER A 83 -0.47 28.69 2.71
N ALA A 84 -1.35 28.83 1.71
CA ALA A 84 -1.99 30.10 1.40
C ALA A 84 -3.28 30.28 2.25
N PRO A 85 -3.64 31.52 2.63
CA PRO A 85 -4.77 31.78 3.51
C PRO A 85 -6.12 31.64 2.78
N LEU A 86 -7.11 31.17 3.53
CA LEU A 86 -8.50 30.98 3.13
C LEU A 86 -9.22 32.35 3.02
N ASP A 87 -9.62 32.72 1.82
CA ASP A 87 -10.79 33.58 1.58
C ASP A 87 -11.31 33.35 0.14
N GLY A 88 -12.42 32.61 0.01
CA GLY A 88 -13.08 32.32 -1.27
C GLY A 88 -14.05 31.13 -1.17
N PRO A 89 -15.18 31.15 -1.89
CA PRO A 89 -16.41 30.46 -1.50
C PRO A 89 -16.28 28.93 -1.61
N ILE A 90 -16.91 28.27 -0.66
CA ILE A 90 -16.93 26.81 -0.43
C ILE A 90 -17.32 26.09 -1.72
N VAL A 91 -16.30 25.58 -2.41
CA VAL A 91 -16.45 24.39 -3.24
C VAL A 91 -16.48 23.22 -2.27
N VAL A 92 -17.56 22.44 -2.30
CA VAL A 92 -17.68 21.18 -1.56
C VAL A 92 -16.65 20.21 -2.14
N THR A 93 -15.43 20.28 -1.63
CA THR A 93 -14.41 19.27 -1.88
C THR A 93 -14.83 18.05 -1.06
N THR A 94 -15.19 16.96 -1.74
CA THR A 94 -15.30 15.64 -1.11
C THR A 94 -13.90 15.27 -0.60
N THR A 95 -13.61 15.61 0.65
CA THR A 95 -12.42 15.15 1.34
C THR A 95 -12.42 13.62 1.29
N PRO A 96 -11.35 12.96 0.79
CA PRO A 96 -11.23 11.51 0.91
C PRO A 96 -11.39 11.14 2.38
N SER A 97 -12.11 10.06 2.66
CA SER A 97 -12.19 9.57 4.03
C SER A 97 -10.78 9.23 4.49
N PRO A 98 -10.34 9.63 5.70
CA PRO A 98 -9.06 9.18 6.21
C PRO A 98 -9.03 7.65 6.21
N THR A 99 -7.93 7.08 5.74
CA THR A 99 -7.71 5.63 5.74
C THR A 99 -7.83 5.12 7.18
N PRO A 100 -8.53 4.00 7.43
CA PRO A 100 -8.77 3.50 8.77
C PRO A 100 -7.46 3.25 9.52
N TYR A 101 -7.29 3.91 10.66
CA TYR A 101 -6.17 3.67 11.57
C TYR A 101 -6.21 2.21 12.06
N ARG A 102 -5.11 1.49 11.84
CA ARG A 102 -4.93 0.09 12.21
C ARG A 102 -3.53 -0.08 12.81
N THR A 103 -3.46 -0.21 14.13
CA THR A 103 -2.19 -0.27 14.86
C THR A 103 -1.44 -1.59 14.63
N PRO A 104 -0.11 -1.58 14.41
CA PRO A 104 0.75 -2.75 14.56
C PRO A 104 0.82 -3.20 16.02
N GLN A 105 0.88 -4.52 16.26
CA GLN A 105 0.94 -5.11 17.61
C GLN A 105 2.31 -4.87 18.28
N LEU A 106 2.29 -4.52 19.58
CA LEU A 106 3.48 -4.58 20.44
C LEU A 106 3.61 -6.00 21.03
N VAL A 107 4.75 -6.65 20.81
CA VAL A 107 5.09 -7.94 21.42
C VAL A 107 5.15 -7.76 22.94
N GLN A 108 4.33 -8.49 23.70
CA GLN A 108 4.41 -8.47 25.16
C GLN A 108 5.55 -9.38 25.67
N PRO A 109 6.51 -8.85 26.46
CA PRO A 109 7.41 -9.69 27.24
C PRO A 109 6.70 -10.28 28.47
N TRP A 110 7.13 -11.49 28.82
CA TRP A 110 6.53 -12.47 29.74
C TRP A 110 6.20 -11.98 31.17
N LYS A 111 5.06 -12.40 31.72
CA LYS A 111 4.68 -12.31 33.15
C LYS A 111 3.81 -13.50 33.63
N PRO A 112 3.77 -13.81 34.95
CA PRO A 112 3.17 -15.01 35.55
C PRO A 112 1.63 -14.99 35.68
N VAL A 113 0.93 -14.19 34.86
CA VAL A 113 -0.54 -14.14 34.77
C VAL A 113 -0.93 -14.81 33.46
N PRO A 114 -2.02 -15.61 33.39
CA PRO A 114 -2.49 -16.11 32.10
C PRO A 114 -2.62 -14.94 31.13
N PRO A 115 -2.12 -15.05 29.89
CA PRO A 115 -2.25 -13.97 28.93
C PRO A 115 -3.74 -13.66 28.73
N GLY A 116 -4.07 -12.37 28.64
CA GLY A 116 -5.40 -11.95 28.22
C GLY A 116 -5.66 -12.33 26.77
N VAL A 117 -6.84 -11.96 26.25
CA VAL A 117 -7.15 -12.16 24.83
C VAL A 117 -6.86 -10.90 24.02
N ILE A 118 -6.55 -11.07 22.75
CA ILE A 118 -6.37 -9.96 21.81
C ILE A 118 -7.59 -9.95 20.89
N PRO A 119 -8.37 -8.86 20.81
CA PRO A 119 -9.42 -8.77 19.82
C PRO A 119 -8.85 -8.89 18.42
N ASN A 120 -9.56 -9.67 17.62
CA ASN A 120 -9.34 -9.76 16.20
C ASN A 120 -9.56 -8.40 15.54
N GLN A 121 -8.79 -8.07 14.50
CA GLN A 121 -9.04 -6.85 13.76
C GLN A 121 -10.46 -6.85 13.18
N PRO A 122 -11.28 -5.84 13.48
CA PRO A 122 -12.65 -5.81 13.03
C PRO A 122 -12.75 -5.75 11.50
N ARG A 123 -13.56 -6.65 10.93
CA ARG A 123 -13.83 -6.70 9.48
C ARG A 123 -15.05 -5.90 9.08
N VAL A 124 -15.89 -5.50 10.02
CA VAL A 124 -17.08 -4.68 9.78
C VAL A 124 -17.09 -3.56 10.81
N VAL A 125 -17.03 -2.32 10.31
CA VAL A 125 -16.95 -1.12 11.13
C VAL A 125 -18.02 -0.15 10.67
N THR A 126 -18.81 0.34 11.60
CA THR A 126 -19.86 1.33 11.38
C THR A 126 -19.46 2.63 12.04
N ALA A 127 -20.11 3.74 11.67
CA ALA A 127 -19.91 5.02 12.35
C ALA A 127 -20.21 4.98 13.87
N THR A 128 -20.88 3.93 14.35
CA THR A 128 -21.31 3.76 15.74
C THR A 128 -20.61 2.60 16.45
N GLY A 129 -19.58 2.00 15.86
CA GLY A 129 -18.80 0.93 16.50
C GLY A 129 -18.44 -0.19 15.53
N ALA A 130 -17.98 -1.32 16.07
CA ALA A 130 -17.39 -2.39 15.27
C ALA A 130 -17.91 -3.78 15.67
N GLN A 131 -17.83 -4.72 14.73
CA GLN A 131 -18.00 -6.15 15.02
C GLN A 131 -16.67 -6.72 15.51
N LEU A 132 -16.62 -6.97 16.82
CA LEU A 132 -15.46 -7.51 17.51
C LEU A 132 -15.55 -9.03 17.58
N THR A 133 -14.43 -9.71 17.35
CA THR A 133 -14.25 -11.13 17.66
C THR A 133 -12.92 -11.34 18.37
N TRP A 134 -12.72 -12.45 19.07
CA TRP A 134 -11.45 -12.79 19.71
C TRP A 134 -11.29 -14.31 19.80
N PRO A 135 -10.07 -14.84 19.99
CA PRO A 135 -9.88 -16.25 20.32
C PRO A 135 -10.49 -16.58 21.69
N ALA A 136 -10.92 -17.83 21.88
CA ALA A 136 -11.33 -18.31 23.18
C ALA A 136 -10.15 -18.21 24.17
N TYR A 137 -10.44 -17.76 25.39
CA TYR A 137 -9.46 -17.69 26.45
C TYR A 137 -9.03 -19.09 26.87
N ASP A 138 -7.71 -19.32 26.88
CA ASP A 138 -7.10 -20.57 27.28
C ASP A 138 -6.48 -20.44 28.68
N ASN A 139 -7.00 -21.22 29.63
CA ASN A 139 -6.49 -21.26 30.99
C ASN A 139 -5.33 -22.25 31.09
N THR A 140 -4.10 -21.74 30.98
CA THR A 140 -2.89 -22.58 31.00
C THR A 140 -2.41 -22.95 32.41
N THR A 141 -3.09 -22.51 33.47
CA THR A 141 -2.60 -22.74 34.85
C THR A 141 -3.10 -24.05 35.46
N GLY A 142 -4.11 -24.68 34.85
CA GLY A 142 -4.77 -25.89 35.37
C GLY A 142 -5.67 -25.67 36.60
N ASP A 143 -5.87 -24.42 37.03
CA ASP A 143 -6.68 -24.06 38.20
C ASP A 143 -8.04 -23.48 37.73
N PRO A 144 -9.18 -24.16 38.02
CA PRO A 144 -10.49 -23.76 37.52
C PRO A 144 -10.96 -22.36 37.93
N ARG A 145 -10.37 -21.75 38.97
CA ARG A 145 -10.70 -20.36 39.34
C ARG A 145 -10.25 -19.35 38.28
N TYR A 146 -9.32 -19.73 37.41
CA TYR A 146 -8.85 -18.92 36.29
C TYR A 146 -9.60 -19.20 35.00
N ASP A 147 -10.52 -20.16 34.97
CA ASP A 147 -11.40 -20.35 33.82
C ASP A 147 -12.22 -19.09 33.56
N VAL A 148 -12.55 -18.85 32.29
CA VAL A 148 -13.44 -17.76 31.92
C VAL A 148 -14.84 -17.95 32.53
N ALA A 149 -15.35 -16.91 33.18
CA ALA A 149 -16.75 -16.79 33.54
C ALA A 149 -17.51 -15.98 32.49
N ARG A 150 -16.92 -14.86 32.06
CA ARG A 150 -17.45 -13.98 31.01
C ARG A 150 -16.34 -13.09 30.46
N TYR A 151 -16.55 -12.55 29.27
CA TYR A 151 -15.78 -11.46 28.74
C TYR A 151 -16.45 -10.12 29.05
N GLU A 152 -15.64 -9.08 29.21
CA GLU A 152 -16.04 -7.70 29.39
C GLU A 152 -15.43 -6.89 28.25
N VAL A 153 -16.25 -6.14 27.53
CA VAL A 153 -15.85 -5.41 26.32
C VAL A 153 -15.75 -3.94 26.66
N TYR A 154 -14.60 -3.34 26.39
CA TYR A 154 -14.32 -1.95 26.71
C TYR A 154 -14.09 -1.15 25.43
N ARG A 155 -14.65 0.06 25.37
CA ARG A 155 -14.35 1.06 24.35
C ARG A 155 -13.83 2.32 25.01
N ILE A 156 -12.63 2.71 24.63
CA ILE A 156 -11.86 3.78 25.24
C ILE A 156 -11.61 4.83 24.16
N ALA A 157 -11.89 6.10 24.44
CA ALA A 157 -11.60 7.17 23.48
C ALA A 157 -10.08 7.29 23.29
N PHE A 158 -9.65 7.55 22.06
CA PHE A 158 -8.24 7.74 21.76
C PHE A 158 -7.59 8.84 22.63
N GLY A 159 -6.35 8.62 23.03
CA GLY A 159 -5.61 9.51 23.93
C GLY A 159 -5.86 9.26 25.43
N HIS A 160 -6.76 8.34 25.79
CA HIS A 160 -6.92 7.87 27.16
C HIS A 160 -6.10 6.60 27.42
N SER A 161 -5.75 6.35 28.69
CA SER A 161 -5.08 5.12 29.10
C SER A 161 -5.91 3.89 28.69
N PRO A 162 -5.32 2.92 27.97
CA PRO A 162 -6.04 1.76 27.45
C PRO A 162 -6.21 0.69 28.56
N SER A 163 -6.94 1.03 29.63
CA SER A 163 -7.20 0.13 30.77
C SER A 163 -8.69 -0.12 30.96
N ALA A 164 -9.03 -1.30 31.46
CA ALA A 164 -10.40 -1.64 31.79
C ALA A 164 -10.92 -0.77 32.95
N SER A 165 -12.07 -0.14 32.75
CA SER A 165 -12.71 0.66 33.80
C SER A 165 -14.24 0.58 33.66
N PRO A 166 -15.01 0.74 34.75
CA PRO A 166 -16.47 0.77 34.67
C PRO A 166 -17.02 1.83 33.71
N GLY A 167 -16.33 2.97 33.55
CA GLY A 167 -16.74 4.05 32.65
C GLY A 167 -16.50 3.77 31.17
N THR A 168 -15.69 2.76 30.84
CA THR A 168 -15.38 2.36 29.45
C THR A 168 -15.99 1.02 29.07
N LEU A 169 -16.66 0.34 30.01
CA LEU A 169 -17.35 -0.93 29.79
C LEU A 169 -18.59 -0.70 28.91
N ILE A 170 -18.61 -1.31 27.74
CA ILE A 170 -19.74 -1.21 26.79
C ILE A 170 -20.58 -2.48 26.74
N GLY A 171 -20.08 -3.61 27.24
CA GLY A 171 -20.86 -4.84 27.25
C GLY A 171 -20.18 -5.99 27.97
N SER A 172 -20.95 -7.06 28.21
CA SER A 172 -20.42 -8.32 28.73
C SER A 172 -20.98 -9.50 27.95
N VAL A 173 -20.14 -10.50 27.72
CA VAL A 173 -20.41 -11.65 26.86
C VAL A 173 -20.15 -12.94 27.66
N PRO A 174 -21.06 -13.93 27.63
CA PRO A 174 -20.83 -15.24 28.25
C PRO A 174 -19.48 -15.88 27.83
N GLY A 175 -18.86 -16.66 28.73
CA GLY A 175 -17.53 -17.22 28.50
C GLY A 175 -17.40 -18.20 27.31
N ASP A 176 -18.52 -18.72 26.83
CA ASP A 176 -18.63 -19.60 25.65
C ASP A 176 -18.80 -18.82 24.33
N ARG A 177 -18.83 -17.49 24.38
CA ARG A 177 -18.96 -16.62 23.20
C ARG A 177 -17.77 -15.68 23.09
N THR A 178 -17.30 -15.48 21.87
CA THR A 178 -16.12 -14.65 21.58
C THR A 178 -16.39 -13.57 20.52
N ALA A 179 -17.61 -13.04 20.53
CA ALA A 179 -18.04 -12.00 19.61
C ALA A 179 -18.92 -10.95 20.31
N TYR A 180 -18.80 -9.70 19.89
CA TYR A 180 -19.62 -8.58 20.35
C TYR A 180 -19.79 -7.54 19.24
N ALA A 181 -20.99 -7.01 19.07
CA ALA A 181 -21.28 -5.94 18.12
C ALA A 181 -21.47 -4.63 18.88
N ASP A 182 -20.52 -3.71 18.75
CA ASP A 182 -20.65 -2.35 19.27
C ASP A 182 -21.46 -1.48 18.30
N THR A 183 -22.50 -0.84 18.83
CA THR A 183 -23.40 0.08 18.12
C THR A 183 -23.61 1.38 18.88
N GLY A 184 -22.88 1.61 19.97
CA GLY A 184 -23.12 2.71 20.90
C GLY A 184 -22.06 3.81 20.86
N ALA A 185 -21.17 3.83 19.87
CA ALA A 185 -20.11 4.84 19.79
C ALA A 185 -20.74 6.17 19.39
N PRO A 186 -20.43 7.27 20.11
CA PRO A 186 -20.97 8.57 19.78
C PRO A 186 -20.47 8.99 18.39
N ALA A 187 -21.39 9.47 17.55
CA ALA A 187 -21.06 9.99 16.23
C ALA A 187 -20.13 11.20 16.36
N ARG A 188 -19.07 11.25 15.56
CA ARG A 188 -18.17 12.40 15.52
C ARG A 188 -17.78 12.80 14.11
N THR A 189 -17.36 14.06 13.94
CA THR A 189 -17.23 14.74 12.64
C THR A 189 -15.80 15.20 12.31
N GLY A 190 -14.84 15.06 13.23
CA GLY A 190 -13.44 15.46 13.02
C GLY A 190 -12.54 14.36 12.43
N PRO A 191 -11.43 14.70 11.77
CA PRO A 191 -10.55 13.74 11.07
C PRO A 191 -9.77 12.76 11.97
N ARG A 192 -9.73 13.01 13.29
CA ARG A 192 -9.23 12.06 14.32
C ARG A 192 -10.27 11.73 15.37
N ASP A 193 -11.46 12.30 15.21
CA ASP A 193 -12.57 11.99 16.06
C ASP A 193 -13.18 10.68 15.56
N GLY A 194 -13.33 9.71 16.45
CA GLY A 194 -13.78 8.37 16.09
C GLY A 194 -12.69 7.30 16.11
N ILE A 195 -11.45 7.62 16.51
CA ILE A 195 -10.50 6.60 16.95
C ILE A 195 -10.90 6.13 18.34
N TYR A 196 -11.10 4.83 18.48
CA TYR A 196 -11.34 4.16 19.75
C TYR A 196 -10.36 3.02 19.94
N THR A 197 -9.95 2.83 21.19
CA THR A 197 -9.24 1.64 21.62
C THR A 197 -10.25 0.64 22.17
N TYR A 198 -10.29 -0.55 21.58
CA TYR A 198 -11.07 -1.69 22.05
C TYR A 198 -10.19 -2.62 22.87
N LEU A 199 -10.69 -3.05 24.02
CA LEU A 199 -10.02 -3.99 24.91
C LEU A 199 -11.02 -5.04 25.40
N ILE A 200 -10.60 -6.30 25.39
CA ILE A 200 -11.40 -7.42 25.90
C ILE A 200 -10.81 -7.90 27.22
N GLY A 201 -11.54 -7.72 28.31
CA GLY A 201 -11.19 -8.25 29.63
C GLY A 201 -11.77 -9.64 29.84
N VAL A 202 -10.99 -10.55 30.42
CA VAL A 202 -11.43 -11.88 30.83
C VAL A 202 -11.77 -11.84 32.32
N ARG A 203 -13.05 -11.97 32.66
CA ARG A 203 -13.48 -12.16 34.03
C ARG A 203 -13.42 -13.65 34.34
N THR A 204 -12.60 -14.04 35.30
CA THR A 204 -12.46 -15.46 35.69
C THR A 204 -13.55 -15.90 36.66
N LYS A 205 -13.76 -17.22 36.80
CA LYS A 205 -14.69 -17.81 37.80
C LYS A 205 -14.34 -17.42 39.24
N GLY A 206 -13.07 -17.18 39.52
CA GLY A 206 -12.57 -16.63 40.80
C GLY A 206 -12.77 -15.12 40.97
N GLY A 207 -13.39 -14.42 40.01
CA GLY A 207 -13.74 -12.99 40.09
C GLY A 207 -12.66 -12.02 39.61
N ARG A 208 -11.46 -12.51 39.31
CA ARG A 208 -10.34 -11.68 38.81
C ARG A 208 -10.62 -11.19 37.38
N LEU A 209 -10.24 -9.95 37.09
CA LEU A 209 -10.16 -9.44 35.72
C LEU A 209 -8.73 -9.61 35.21
N ILE A 210 -8.60 -10.19 34.02
CA ILE A 210 -7.35 -10.21 33.25
C ILE A 210 -7.59 -9.33 32.03
N GLU A 211 -6.82 -8.24 31.90
CA GLU A 211 -6.93 -7.35 30.75
C GLU A 211 -6.30 -7.97 29.51
N GLY A 212 -7.00 -7.85 28.38
CA GLY A 212 -6.49 -8.20 27.07
C GLY A 212 -5.55 -7.13 26.50
N THR A 213 -5.03 -7.41 25.30
CA THR A 213 -4.25 -6.42 24.55
C THR A 213 -5.21 -5.47 23.81
N PRO A 214 -5.01 -4.15 23.92
CA PRO A 214 -5.84 -3.18 23.22
C PRO A 214 -5.61 -3.20 21.69
N VAL A 215 -6.64 -2.85 20.93
CA VAL A 215 -6.59 -2.60 19.47
C VAL A 215 -7.25 -1.26 19.18
N ASP A 216 -6.56 -0.38 18.46
CA ASP A 216 -7.17 0.87 18.02
C ASP A 216 -7.89 0.69 16.69
N LEU A 217 -8.97 1.44 16.54
CA LEU A 217 -9.82 1.42 15.37
C LEU A 217 -10.40 2.81 15.13
N GLN A 218 -10.22 3.32 13.91
CA GLN A 218 -10.95 4.48 13.43
C GLN A 218 -12.33 4.05 12.92
N LEU A 219 -13.39 4.69 13.42
CA LEU A 219 -14.74 4.54 12.87
C LEU A 219 -14.92 5.44 11.63
N PRO A 220 -15.68 4.99 10.61
CA PRO A 220 -15.96 5.80 9.44
C PRO A 220 -16.93 6.96 9.76
N MET A 221 -17.05 7.90 8.83
CA MET A 221 -17.99 9.03 8.96
C MET A 221 -19.45 8.55 9.14
N PRO A 222 -20.31 9.36 9.80
CA PRO A 222 -21.73 9.06 9.96
C PRO A 222 -22.43 8.58 8.67
N GLY A 223 -23.23 7.52 8.80
CA GLY A 223 -23.97 6.93 7.68
C GLY A 223 -23.14 6.01 6.76
N ARG A 224 -21.84 5.83 7.03
CA ARG A 224 -20.97 4.91 6.31
C ARG A 224 -20.70 3.63 7.12
N THR A 225 -20.50 2.55 6.38
CA THR A 225 -20.01 1.28 6.88
C THR A 225 -18.76 0.91 6.08
N GLU A 226 -17.72 0.49 6.78
CA GLU A 226 -16.51 -0.07 6.21
C GLU A 226 -16.53 -1.59 6.40
N ILE A 227 -16.11 -2.32 5.37
CA ILE A 227 -15.80 -3.74 5.47
C ILE A 227 -14.40 -4.04 4.94
N ALA A 228 -13.69 -4.95 5.60
CA ALA A 228 -12.37 -5.42 5.18
C ALA A 228 -12.43 -6.88 4.72
N ILE A 229 -12.19 -7.08 3.43
CA ILE A 229 -12.22 -8.38 2.76
C ILE A 229 -10.77 -8.86 2.59
N PRO A 230 -10.36 -9.96 3.23
CA PRO A 230 -9.01 -10.46 3.08
C PRO A 230 -8.84 -11.07 1.67
N ALA A 231 -7.64 -10.97 1.11
CA ALA A 231 -7.34 -11.67 -0.13
C ALA A 231 -7.47 -13.19 0.07
N THR A 232 -8.23 -13.84 -0.81
CA THR A 232 -8.37 -15.31 -0.88
C THR A 232 -7.19 -15.95 -1.61
N ALA A 233 -6.50 -15.17 -2.43
CA ALA A 233 -5.25 -15.54 -3.08
C ALA A 233 -4.36 -14.30 -3.22
N ALA A 234 -3.07 -14.42 -2.96
CA ALA A 234 -2.08 -13.42 -3.33
C ALA A 234 -0.79 -14.10 -3.79
N ALA A 235 -0.09 -13.52 -4.76
CA ALA A 235 1.17 -14.06 -5.25
C ALA A 235 2.03 -13.00 -5.95
N THR A 236 3.35 -13.21 -5.90
CA THR A 236 4.31 -12.55 -6.78
C THR A 236 4.48 -13.33 -8.08
N ILE A 237 4.35 -12.64 -9.22
CA ILE A 237 4.73 -13.16 -10.54
C ILE A 237 6.01 -12.46 -11.01
N ALA A 238 6.97 -13.23 -11.50
CA ALA A 238 8.34 -12.77 -11.72
C ALA A 238 8.85 -13.11 -13.12
N SER A 239 9.34 -12.13 -13.88
CA SER A 239 9.78 -12.32 -15.27
C SER A 239 11.02 -13.20 -15.40
N GLY A 240 11.91 -13.18 -14.40
CA GLY A 240 13.08 -14.05 -14.30
C GLY A 240 12.74 -15.51 -14.01
N ARG A 241 11.50 -15.79 -13.59
CA ARG A 241 10.97 -17.15 -13.38
C ARG A 241 9.69 -17.37 -14.19
N PRO A 242 9.76 -17.35 -15.53
CA PRO A 242 8.57 -17.17 -16.35
C PRO A 242 7.54 -18.31 -16.23
N ASN A 243 7.99 -19.52 -15.85
CA ASN A 243 7.18 -20.73 -15.77
C ASN A 243 7.11 -21.32 -14.36
N ALA A 244 7.63 -20.64 -13.34
CA ALA A 244 7.65 -21.12 -11.96
C ALA A 244 7.14 -20.04 -10.99
N PRO A 245 6.45 -20.40 -9.90
CA PRO A 245 6.06 -19.43 -8.87
C PRO A 245 7.29 -18.76 -8.22
N ALA A 246 7.17 -17.48 -7.85
CA ALA A 246 8.24 -16.75 -7.17
C ALA A 246 8.34 -17.09 -5.67
N ALA A 247 7.24 -17.53 -5.05
CA ALA A 247 7.15 -17.76 -3.60
C ALA A 247 8.28 -18.66 -3.02
N PRO A 248 8.71 -19.77 -3.66
CA PRO A 248 9.80 -20.59 -3.13
C PRO A 248 11.16 -19.89 -3.07
N VAL A 249 11.39 -18.84 -3.89
CA VAL A 249 12.61 -18.02 -3.81
C VAL A 249 12.45 -16.99 -2.69
N LEU A 250 11.33 -16.27 -2.65
CA LEU A 250 11.09 -15.26 -1.61
C LEU A 250 11.19 -15.86 -0.19
N ALA A 251 10.60 -17.04 0.02
CA ALA A 251 10.63 -17.74 1.31
C ALA A 251 12.03 -18.18 1.78
N GLN A 252 13.05 -18.18 0.91
CA GLN A 252 14.44 -18.47 1.29
C GLN A 252 15.18 -17.23 1.78
N HIS A 253 14.69 -16.03 1.44
CA HIS A 253 15.41 -14.78 1.65
C HIS A 253 14.70 -13.84 2.62
N PHE A 254 13.39 -13.95 2.76
CA PHE A 254 12.57 -13.05 3.57
C PHE A 254 11.49 -13.80 4.34
N ASP A 255 11.06 -13.20 5.45
CA ASP A 255 9.80 -13.55 6.12
C ASP A 255 8.57 -13.09 5.32
N ALA A 256 8.77 -12.17 4.36
CA ALA A 256 7.75 -11.67 3.44
C ALA A 256 7.59 -12.59 2.22
N ASN A 257 6.34 -12.82 1.80
CA ASN A 257 6.01 -13.74 0.70
C ASN A 257 5.58 -13.04 -0.60
N LEU A 258 5.48 -11.70 -0.58
CA LEU A 258 5.09 -10.88 -1.72
C LEU A 258 6.13 -9.79 -1.98
N GLU A 259 6.35 -9.50 -3.26
CA GLU A 259 7.30 -8.50 -3.74
C GLU A 259 6.80 -7.86 -5.04
N ILE A 260 7.15 -6.61 -5.24
CA ILE A 260 6.87 -5.83 -6.45
C ILE A 260 8.08 -5.00 -6.83
N GLY A 261 8.32 -4.88 -8.13
CA GLY A 261 9.40 -4.10 -8.71
C GLY A 261 10.42 -4.96 -9.45
N PRO A 262 11.43 -4.35 -10.07
CA PRO A 262 12.56 -5.10 -10.59
C PRO A 262 13.39 -5.67 -9.43
N ASP A 263 13.74 -6.95 -9.50
CA ASP A 263 14.65 -7.64 -8.57
C ASP A 263 15.60 -8.55 -9.36
N GLU A 264 16.80 -8.03 -9.61
CA GLU A 264 17.88 -8.79 -10.24
C GLU A 264 18.69 -9.60 -9.22
N ASP A 265 18.67 -9.23 -7.94
CA ASP A 265 19.51 -9.84 -6.89
C ASP A 265 19.04 -11.26 -6.58
N LEU A 266 17.73 -11.49 -6.59
CA LEU A 266 17.13 -12.83 -6.46
C LEU A 266 16.87 -13.51 -7.81
N GLY A 267 17.28 -12.88 -8.91
CA GLY A 267 17.03 -13.37 -10.27
C GLY A 267 15.54 -13.42 -10.64
N LEU A 268 14.70 -12.61 -9.99
CA LEU A 268 13.26 -12.56 -10.23
C LEU A 268 12.90 -11.64 -11.41
N GLY A 269 13.81 -10.78 -11.85
CA GLY A 269 13.54 -9.80 -12.90
C GLY A 269 12.40 -8.87 -12.47
N ASN A 270 11.49 -8.56 -13.39
CA ASN A 270 10.32 -7.74 -13.05
C ASN A 270 9.30 -8.55 -12.25
N THR A 271 8.98 -8.08 -11.05
CA THR A 271 7.97 -8.65 -10.17
C THR A 271 6.71 -7.78 -10.11
N ARG A 272 5.57 -8.45 -10.08
CA ARG A 272 4.24 -7.87 -9.90
C ARG A 272 3.50 -8.67 -8.86
N MET A 273 2.60 -8.01 -8.12
CA MET A 273 1.71 -8.71 -7.19
C MET A 273 0.34 -8.87 -7.82
N VAL A 274 -0.29 -10.02 -7.58
CA VAL A 274 -1.69 -10.29 -7.91
C VAL A 274 -2.47 -10.65 -6.66
N PHE A 275 -3.72 -10.19 -6.57
CA PHE A 275 -4.60 -10.37 -5.41
C PHE A 275 -5.99 -10.78 -5.87
N GLY A 276 -6.55 -11.84 -5.31
CA GLY A 276 -7.89 -12.34 -5.60
C GLY A 276 -8.78 -12.22 -4.37
N PHE A 277 -9.96 -11.64 -4.53
CA PHE A 277 -10.93 -11.46 -3.44
C PHE A 277 -12.16 -12.35 -3.61
N GLY A 278 -12.41 -12.82 -4.83
CA GLY A 278 -13.60 -13.58 -5.16
C GLY A 278 -14.85 -12.71 -5.13
N PRO A 279 -16.05 -13.31 -5.09
CA PRO A 279 -17.29 -12.56 -5.06
C PRO A 279 -17.37 -11.64 -3.83
N LEU A 280 -17.75 -10.38 -4.03
CA LEU A 280 -17.92 -9.39 -2.97
C LEU A 280 -19.23 -9.60 -2.17
N ALA A 281 -19.50 -10.83 -1.74
CA ALA A 281 -20.73 -11.22 -1.04
C ALA A 281 -20.90 -10.54 0.33
N ALA A 282 -19.86 -9.89 0.84
CA ALA A 282 -19.90 -9.12 2.08
C ALA A 282 -20.60 -7.76 1.94
N LEU A 283 -20.80 -7.24 0.72
CA LEU A 283 -21.62 -6.03 0.53
C LEU A 283 -23.11 -6.37 0.61
N PRO A 284 -23.90 -5.63 1.42
CA PRO A 284 -25.35 -5.74 1.38
C PRO A 284 -25.92 -5.36 0.01
N ASN A 285 -27.02 -6.01 -0.38
CA ASN A 285 -27.77 -5.62 -1.57
C ASN A 285 -28.25 -4.16 -1.46
N GLY A 286 -28.07 -3.38 -2.53
CA GLY A 286 -28.43 -1.96 -2.56
C GLY A 286 -27.43 -1.01 -1.90
N ALA A 287 -26.29 -1.52 -1.39
CA ALA A 287 -25.21 -0.67 -0.89
C ALA A 287 -24.63 0.23 -2.00
N SER A 288 -24.43 1.50 -1.68
CA SER A 288 -23.74 2.47 -2.54
C SER A 288 -22.28 2.56 -2.14
N LEU A 289 -21.37 2.11 -3.01
CA LEU A 289 -19.93 2.17 -2.76
C LEU A 289 -19.44 3.64 -2.77
N VAL A 290 -18.87 4.07 -1.66
CA VAL A 290 -18.21 5.37 -1.51
C VAL A 290 -16.78 5.27 -2.05
N GLU A 291 -15.95 4.41 -1.45
CA GLU A 291 -14.54 4.22 -1.81
C GLU A 291 -14.12 2.76 -1.59
N ALA A 292 -13.05 2.34 -2.25
CA ALA A 292 -12.44 1.03 -2.06
C ALA A 292 -10.92 1.13 -2.12
N HIS A 293 -10.23 0.57 -1.14
CA HIS A 293 -8.76 0.60 -1.06
C HIS A 293 -8.18 -0.82 -0.95
N LEU A 294 -7.15 -1.12 -1.72
CA LEU A 294 -6.29 -2.28 -1.49
C LEU A 294 -5.22 -1.88 -0.47
N SER A 295 -5.19 -2.53 0.69
CA SER A 295 -4.20 -2.31 1.73
C SER A 295 -3.18 -3.44 1.76
N VAL A 296 -1.90 -3.12 1.58
CA VAL A 296 -0.79 -4.08 1.55
C VAL A 296 0.24 -3.71 2.60
N TRP A 297 0.75 -4.68 3.36
CA TRP A 297 1.87 -4.44 4.26
C TRP A 297 3.14 -4.09 3.49
N ARG A 298 3.97 -3.24 4.09
CA ARG A 298 5.30 -2.86 3.64
C ARG A 298 6.30 -3.11 4.75
N THR A 299 7.46 -3.65 4.41
CA THR A 299 8.64 -3.62 5.29
C THR A 299 9.29 -2.24 5.23
N SER A 300 9.71 -1.68 6.38
CA SER A 300 10.48 -0.44 6.43
C SER A 300 11.80 -0.62 5.67
N GLY A 301 12.04 0.14 4.58
CA GLY A 301 13.31 -0.01 3.87
C GLY A 301 13.51 0.71 2.53
N GLY A 302 12.48 1.33 1.93
CA GLY A 302 12.64 2.02 0.64
C GLY A 302 12.29 3.50 0.70
N ASN A 303 13.25 4.38 0.45
CA ASN A 303 12.97 5.76 0.04
C ASN A 303 12.72 5.77 -1.48
N TYR A 304 11.53 5.34 -1.90
CA TYR A 304 11.16 5.43 -3.31
C TYR A 304 9.83 6.18 -3.42
N PRO A 305 9.71 7.11 -4.37
CA PRO A 305 8.43 7.74 -4.65
C PRO A 305 7.48 6.63 -5.12
N ASP A 306 6.45 6.33 -4.34
CA ASP A 306 5.04 6.12 -4.73
C ASP A 306 4.71 5.93 -6.23
N GLN A 307 5.45 5.04 -6.90
CA GLN A 307 5.40 4.75 -8.34
C GLN A 307 4.83 3.37 -8.58
N TYR A 308 3.66 3.10 -8.02
CA TYR A 308 2.91 1.89 -8.33
C TYR A 308 1.52 2.25 -8.82
N THR A 309 1.10 1.52 -9.82
CA THR A 309 -0.23 1.61 -10.38
C THR A 309 -0.94 0.29 -10.16
N LEU A 310 -2.18 0.41 -9.68
CA LEU A 310 -3.10 -0.68 -9.52
C LEU A 310 -3.88 -0.89 -10.82
N TYR A 311 -4.17 -2.14 -11.15
CA TYR A 311 -4.95 -2.52 -12.31
C TYR A 311 -5.98 -3.59 -11.94
N ALA A 312 -7.14 -3.56 -12.60
CA ALA A 312 -8.08 -4.68 -12.56
C ALA A 312 -7.61 -5.80 -13.50
N LEU A 313 -7.55 -7.03 -13.02
CA LEU A 313 -7.30 -8.20 -13.85
C LEU A 313 -8.51 -8.47 -14.75
N ARG A 314 -8.24 -9.06 -15.92
CA ARG A 314 -9.24 -9.50 -16.91
C ARG A 314 -9.36 -11.01 -17.01
N ARG A 315 -8.65 -11.73 -16.13
CA ARG A 315 -8.62 -13.18 -16.07
C ARG A 315 -8.24 -13.59 -14.65
N SER A 316 -9.07 -14.45 -14.06
CA SER A 316 -8.81 -15.03 -12.73
C SER A 316 -7.56 -15.89 -12.75
N PHE A 317 -6.92 -16.01 -11.59
CA PHE A 317 -5.72 -16.80 -11.39
C PHE A 317 -5.89 -17.79 -10.24
N THR A 318 -4.97 -18.74 -10.11
CA THR A 318 -4.90 -19.67 -9.00
C THR A 318 -3.60 -19.43 -8.23
N GLY A 319 -3.70 -18.92 -7.00
CA GLY A 319 -2.56 -18.41 -6.20
C GLY A 319 -1.27 -19.25 -6.29
N PRO A 320 -1.25 -20.50 -5.83
CA PRO A 320 -0.01 -21.31 -5.85
C PRO A 320 0.50 -21.70 -7.24
N GLN A 321 -0.33 -21.53 -8.29
CA GLN A 321 -0.02 -21.96 -9.66
C GLN A 321 0.29 -20.80 -10.60
N VAL A 322 0.05 -19.55 -10.17
CA VAL A 322 0.22 -18.38 -11.00
C VAL A 322 1.71 -18.08 -11.21
N THR A 323 2.07 -17.76 -12.44
CA THR A 323 3.43 -17.41 -12.85
C THR A 323 3.38 -16.23 -13.81
N TRP A 324 4.54 -15.73 -14.22
CA TRP A 324 4.61 -14.67 -15.21
C TRP A 324 3.99 -15.04 -16.55
N ARG A 325 4.02 -16.30 -16.99
CA ARG A 325 3.40 -16.72 -18.26
C ARG A 325 2.00 -17.30 -18.09
N ARG A 326 1.58 -17.68 -16.87
CA ARG A 326 0.36 -18.48 -16.68
C ARG A 326 -0.48 -18.00 -15.50
N ALA A 327 -1.79 -17.88 -15.72
CA ALA A 327 -2.76 -17.60 -14.68
C ALA A 327 -2.98 -18.80 -13.74
N SER A 328 -2.84 -20.01 -14.28
CA SER A 328 -2.97 -21.28 -13.56
C SER A 328 -2.22 -22.40 -14.29
N LYS A 329 -2.25 -23.62 -13.75
CA LYS A 329 -1.63 -24.81 -14.40
C LYS A 329 -2.27 -25.14 -15.76
N GLY A 330 -3.47 -24.66 -16.07
CA GLY A 330 -4.16 -24.90 -17.35
C GLY A 330 -4.20 -23.69 -18.28
N ALA A 331 -4.06 -22.48 -17.75
CA ALA A 331 -4.33 -21.24 -18.50
C ALA A 331 -3.10 -20.33 -18.57
N ALA A 332 -2.68 -19.99 -19.79
CA ALA A 332 -1.68 -18.95 -20.02
C ALA A 332 -2.29 -17.55 -19.82
N TRP A 333 -1.45 -16.55 -19.56
CA TRP A 333 -1.83 -15.16 -19.82
C TRP A 333 -1.76 -14.91 -21.34
N ASN A 334 -2.55 -13.97 -21.85
CA ASN A 334 -2.37 -13.52 -23.23
C ASN A 334 -1.10 -12.65 -23.35
N ARG A 335 -0.73 -11.96 -22.27
CA ARG A 335 0.52 -11.19 -22.17
C ARG A 335 1.32 -11.62 -20.94
N PRO A 336 2.65 -11.82 -21.07
CA PRO A 336 3.48 -12.10 -19.90
C PRO A 336 3.33 -11.02 -18.82
N GLY A 337 3.18 -11.46 -17.57
CA GLY A 337 2.98 -10.61 -16.40
C GLY A 337 1.52 -10.22 -16.14
N GLY A 338 0.55 -10.89 -16.77
CA GLY A 338 -0.87 -10.76 -16.44
C GLY A 338 -1.72 -10.10 -17.54
N ASP A 339 -2.99 -10.49 -17.57
CA ASP A 339 -4.01 -9.86 -18.42
C ASP A 339 -4.77 -8.81 -17.59
N TYR A 340 -4.50 -7.53 -17.82
CA TYR A 340 -5.11 -6.43 -17.08
C TYR A 340 -5.56 -5.28 -17.99
N GLY A 341 -6.44 -4.44 -17.47
CA GLY A 341 -7.03 -3.29 -18.18
C GLY A 341 -6.22 -2.00 -18.09
N ALA A 342 -6.92 -0.88 -18.22
CA ALA A 342 -6.36 0.43 -17.91
C ALA A 342 -6.03 0.56 -16.40
N PRO A 343 -5.16 1.49 -16.01
CA PRO A 343 -4.95 1.86 -14.60
C PRO A 343 -6.27 2.08 -13.87
N THR A 344 -6.41 1.49 -12.68
CA THR A 344 -7.61 1.68 -11.83
C THR A 344 -7.36 2.57 -10.63
N GLY A 345 -6.09 2.80 -10.27
CA GLY A 345 -5.72 3.71 -9.20
C GLY A 345 -4.23 3.67 -8.90
N ARG A 346 -3.84 4.49 -7.92
CA ARG A 346 -2.45 4.67 -7.49
C ARG A 346 -2.38 4.56 -5.97
N VAL A 347 -1.16 4.52 -5.46
CA VAL A 347 -0.94 4.63 -4.02
C VAL A 347 -1.52 5.93 -3.49
N LEU A 348 -2.17 5.83 -2.33
CA LEU A 348 -2.70 6.96 -1.59
C LEU A 348 -1.60 7.49 -0.67
N PRO A 349 -1.47 8.82 -0.52
CA PRO A 349 -0.54 9.39 0.44
C PRO A 349 -0.81 8.79 1.82
N SER A 350 0.26 8.33 2.48
CA SER A 350 0.10 7.94 3.88
C SER A 350 -0.32 9.17 4.68
N THR A 351 -1.50 9.10 5.31
CA THR A 351 -1.96 10.15 6.23
C THR A 351 -1.22 10.12 7.56
N GLU A 352 -0.38 9.10 7.78
CA GLU A 352 0.32 8.89 9.05
C GLU A 352 1.80 8.51 8.90
N PRO A 353 2.70 9.22 9.62
CA PRO A 353 4.09 8.80 9.75
C PRO A 353 4.19 7.47 10.51
N GLY A 354 4.89 6.49 9.95
CA GLY A 354 5.19 5.22 10.63
C GLY A 354 4.24 4.05 10.35
N THR A 355 3.19 4.23 9.54
CA THR A 355 2.39 3.08 9.08
C THR A 355 3.23 2.15 8.20
N LEU A 356 3.09 0.86 8.47
CA LEU A 356 3.67 -0.24 7.69
C LEU A 356 2.64 -0.80 6.69
N ARG A 357 1.58 -0.06 6.37
CA ARG A 357 0.65 -0.35 5.27
C ARG A 357 0.79 0.71 4.17
N SER A 358 0.62 0.27 2.93
CA SER A 358 0.40 1.12 1.76
C SER A 358 -1.00 0.84 1.22
N ASP A 359 -1.77 1.90 1.03
CA ASP A 359 -3.12 1.82 0.49
C ASP A 359 -3.15 2.27 -0.97
N PHE A 360 -3.89 1.56 -1.81
CA PHE A 360 -4.04 1.85 -3.24
C PHE A 360 -5.52 2.03 -3.56
N ASP A 361 -5.86 3.07 -4.31
CA ASP A 361 -7.25 3.29 -4.74
C ASP A 361 -7.70 2.17 -5.69
N ALA A 362 -8.70 1.39 -5.26
CA ALA A 362 -9.33 0.32 -6.00
C ALA A 362 -10.79 0.68 -6.38
N THR A 363 -11.24 1.91 -6.13
CA THR A 363 -12.64 2.33 -6.25
C THR A 363 -13.19 2.09 -7.65
N ALA A 364 -12.44 2.45 -8.70
CA ALA A 364 -12.90 2.25 -10.07
C ALA A 364 -13.06 0.76 -10.45
N ALA A 365 -12.15 -0.11 -10.00
CA ALA A 365 -12.21 -1.55 -10.22
C ALA A 365 -13.43 -2.15 -9.53
N VAL A 366 -13.62 -1.85 -8.24
CA VAL A 366 -14.74 -2.38 -7.46
C VAL A 366 -16.08 -1.87 -8.00
N ARG A 367 -16.19 -0.59 -8.41
CA ARG A 367 -17.40 -0.10 -9.09
C ARG A 367 -17.68 -0.86 -10.39
N GLY A 368 -16.65 -1.24 -11.13
CA GLY A 368 -16.76 -2.12 -12.30
C GLY A 368 -17.35 -3.48 -11.93
N TRP A 369 -16.81 -4.12 -10.89
CA TRP A 369 -17.27 -5.42 -10.40
C TRP A 369 -18.69 -5.39 -9.84
N LEU A 370 -19.11 -4.29 -9.20
CA LEU A 370 -20.49 -4.15 -8.72
C LEU A 370 -21.49 -3.98 -9.87
N ARG A 371 -21.07 -3.38 -11.00
CA ARG A 371 -21.90 -3.26 -12.20
C ARG A 371 -21.95 -4.57 -13.00
N ASP A 372 -20.83 -5.28 -13.08
CA ASP A 372 -20.73 -6.60 -13.70
C ASP A 372 -19.92 -7.54 -12.79
N PRO A 373 -20.58 -8.32 -11.90
CA PRO A 373 -19.90 -9.22 -10.99
C PRO A 373 -19.02 -10.28 -11.68
N ARG A 374 -19.28 -10.59 -12.96
CA ARG A 374 -18.45 -11.53 -13.72
C ARG A 374 -17.08 -10.95 -14.11
N SER A 375 -16.90 -9.63 -13.99
CA SER A 375 -15.64 -8.94 -14.27
C SER A 375 -14.66 -8.93 -13.08
N GLU A 376 -15.07 -9.46 -11.91
CA GLU A 376 -14.14 -9.66 -10.78
C GLU A 376 -13.18 -10.80 -11.10
N HIS A 377 -11.91 -10.43 -11.25
CA HIS A 377 -10.81 -11.36 -11.49
C HIS A 377 -9.62 -11.08 -10.58
N GLY A 378 -9.80 -10.19 -9.58
CA GLY A 378 -8.74 -9.68 -8.74
C GLY A 378 -8.06 -8.41 -9.26
N LEU A 379 -7.04 -8.01 -8.52
CA LEU A 379 -6.20 -6.84 -8.76
C LEU A 379 -4.77 -7.27 -9.11
N LEU A 380 -4.09 -6.42 -9.86
CA LEU A 380 -2.66 -6.50 -10.11
C LEU A 380 -2.02 -5.17 -9.72
N LEU A 381 -0.96 -5.25 -8.92
CA LEU A 381 -0.14 -4.10 -8.57
C LEU A 381 1.20 -4.20 -9.32
N ARG A 382 1.59 -3.09 -9.95
CA ARG A 382 2.77 -3.02 -10.80
C ARG A 382 3.52 -1.71 -10.57
N ALA A 383 4.86 -1.77 -10.56
CA ALA A 383 5.71 -0.59 -10.57
C ALA A 383 5.57 0.16 -11.90
N ASP A 384 5.49 1.49 -11.85
CA ASP A 384 5.36 2.34 -13.04
C ASP A 384 6.59 2.20 -13.95
N THR A 385 7.76 2.02 -13.33
CA THR A 385 9.03 1.80 -14.01
C THR A 385 9.56 0.40 -13.71
N GLU A 386 9.52 -0.49 -14.69
CA GLU A 386 10.05 -1.87 -14.60
C GLU A 386 11.38 -2.03 -15.35
N SER A 387 12.12 -0.93 -15.54
CA SER A 387 13.34 -0.90 -16.38
C SER A 387 14.58 -0.36 -15.66
N VAL A 388 14.45 0.04 -14.39
CA VAL A 388 15.55 0.64 -13.61
C VAL A 388 15.93 -0.31 -12.50
N ARG A 389 17.23 -0.60 -12.35
CA ARG A 389 17.78 -1.36 -11.22
C ARG A 389 17.45 -0.64 -9.92
N THR A 390 16.55 -1.19 -9.15
CA THR A 390 16.30 -0.79 -7.77
C THR A 390 16.15 -2.06 -6.94
N ALA A 391 16.61 -2.01 -5.70
CA ALA A 391 16.32 -3.01 -4.68
C ALA A 391 14.80 -3.25 -4.57
N PRO A 392 14.34 -4.39 -4.00
CA PRO A 392 12.91 -4.67 -3.82
C PRO A 392 12.17 -3.46 -3.24
N LEU A 393 11.13 -3.04 -3.96
CA LEU A 393 10.54 -1.71 -3.80
C LEU A 393 9.41 -1.70 -2.74
N LEU A 394 8.76 -2.85 -2.53
CA LEU A 394 7.73 -3.05 -1.51
C LEU A 394 7.57 -4.56 -1.24
N ASN A 395 7.76 -4.98 0.02
CA ASN A 395 7.57 -6.37 0.45
C ASN A 395 6.30 -6.48 1.30
N GLY A 396 5.44 -7.46 0.97
CA GLY A 396 4.20 -7.75 1.71
C GLY A 396 4.24 -9.12 2.38
N PHE A 397 3.58 -9.23 3.53
CA PHE A 397 3.32 -10.52 4.18
C PHE A 397 2.08 -11.17 3.56
N TYR A 398 2.13 -12.49 3.35
CA TYR A 398 0.94 -13.26 2.97
C TYR A 398 1.09 -14.69 3.48
N VAL A 399 0.11 -15.16 4.26
CA VAL A 399 -0.02 -16.55 4.69
C VAL A 399 -1.36 -17.06 4.16
N PRO A 400 -1.39 -18.15 3.36
CA PRO A 400 -2.65 -18.69 2.87
C PRO A 400 -3.51 -19.19 4.02
N VAL A 401 -4.83 -19.02 3.91
CA VAL A 401 -5.80 -19.57 4.87
C VAL A 401 -5.60 -21.09 4.95
N GLY A 402 -5.11 -21.58 6.10
CA GLY A 402 -4.92 -23.01 6.38
C GLY A 402 -3.47 -23.55 6.37
N GLY A 403 -2.44 -22.70 6.19
CA GLY A 403 -1.05 -23.09 6.42
C GLY A 403 -0.54 -22.64 7.81
N ALA A 404 0.07 -23.53 8.61
CA ALA A 404 0.82 -23.15 9.82
C ALA A 404 2.32 -22.97 9.47
N TYR A 405 3.13 -22.12 10.11
CA TYR A 405 3.25 -21.80 11.55
C TYR A 405 3.75 -20.34 11.81
N PRO A 406 3.82 -19.84 13.07
CA PRO A 406 3.19 -18.59 13.51
C PRO A 406 4.11 -17.64 14.32
N THR A 407 3.80 -16.36 14.30
CA THR A 407 4.13 -15.37 15.36
C THR A 407 3.47 -14.03 15.03
N TYR A 408 3.16 -13.83 13.76
CA TYR A 408 2.47 -12.67 13.24
C TYR A 408 1.02 -13.02 12.92
N PRO A 409 0.02 -12.29 13.46
CA PRO A 409 -1.36 -12.77 13.40
C PRO A 409 -1.96 -12.67 11.99
N ALA A 410 -3.12 -13.32 11.78
CA ALA A 410 -3.90 -13.32 10.52
C ALA A 410 -4.31 -11.92 9.97
N TRP A 411 -3.93 -10.84 10.65
CA TRP A 411 -4.09 -9.44 10.25
C TRP A 411 -3.10 -9.01 9.16
N ASP A 412 -2.16 -9.86 8.76
CA ASP A 412 -1.07 -9.48 7.84
C ASP A 412 -1.33 -9.77 6.37
N SER A 413 -2.51 -10.29 6.03
CA SER A 413 -2.88 -10.48 4.63
C SER A 413 -3.16 -9.15 3.93
N PRO A 414 -2.94 -9.05 2.60
CA PRO A 414 -3.51 -7.99 1.79
C PRO A 414 -5.03 -7.98 1.95
N GLU A 415 -5.61 -6.79 2.14
CA GLU A 415 -7.06 -6.63 2.33
C GLU A 415 -7.62 -5.64 1.32
N LEU A 416 -8.85 -5.87 0.88
CA LEU A 416 -9.67 -4.93 0.15
C LEU A 416 -10.69 -4.32 1.11
N THR A 417 -10.48 -3.06 1.45
CA THR A 417 -11.36 -2.28 2.31
C THR A 417 -12.38 -1.54 1.48
N LEU A 418 -13.67 -1.69 1.81
CA LEU A 418 -14.79 -1.11 1.07
C LEU A 418 -15.62 -0.23 2.02
N THR A 419 -15.74 1.05 1.71
CA THR A 419 -16.64 1.97 2.41
C THR A 419 -17.91 2.14 1.60
N TYR A 420 -19.08 1.94 2.20
CA TYR A 420 -20.38 2.08 1.54
C TYR A 420 -21.43 2.74 2.43
N THR A 421 -22.52 3.21 1.80
CA THR A 421 -23.74 3.63 2.49
C THR A 421 -24.88 2.67 2.17
N THR A 422 -25.79 2.45 3.13
CA THR A 422 -27.02 1.64 2.93
C THR A 422 -28.22 2.46 2.49
N THR A 423 -28.10 3.79 2.51
CA THR A 423 -29.06 4.74 1.95
C THR A 423 -28.35 5.53 0.84
N PRO A 424 -28.96 5.72 -0.35
CA PRO A 424 -28.34 6.54 -1.38
C PRO A 424 -28.09 7.95 -0.84
N PRO A 425 -26.94 8.58 -1.13
CA PRO A 425 -26.72 9.96 -0.74
C PRO A 425 -27.84 10.83 -1.32
N PRO A 426 -28.35 11.84 -0.58
CA PRO A 426 -29.36 12.74 -1.11
C PRO A 426 -28.83 13.36 -2.42
N PRO A 427 -29.68 13.53 -3.45
CA PRO A 427 -29.25 14.13 -4.70
C PRO A 427 -28.63 15.49 -4.41
N ALA A 428 -27.46 15.76 -4.99
CA ALA A 428 -26.88 17.09 -4.96
C ALA A 428 -27.91 18.05 -5.56
N PHE A 429 -28.32 19.06 -4.79
CA PHE A 429 -29.21 20.09 -5.31
C PHE A 429 -28.50 20.82 -6.47
N PRO A 430 -29.24 21.13 -7.55
CA PRO A 430 -28.70 21.69 -8.79
C PRO A 430 -28.06 23.06 -8.60
#